data_AF-A0A2S5KI20-F1
#
_entry.id   AF-A0A2S5KI20-F1
#
_cell.length_a   1.000
_cell.length_b   1.000
_cell.length_c   1.000
_cell.angle_alpha   90.00
_cell.angle_beta   90.00
_cell.angle_gamma   90.00
#
_symmetry.space_group_name_H-M   'P 1'
#
loop_
_entity.id
_entity.type
_entity.pdbx_description
1 polymer ?
#
loop_
_entity_poly.entity_id
_entity_poly.type
_entity_poly.pdbx_seq_one_letter_code
_entity_poly.pdbx_strand_id
1 'polypeptide(L)' 'MTKRVARDFYARDAEEQQAFLTQTWCNNCLEVDLGMTDPVEYEENGIVFVEGHCARCGTVVVTEIDDSEDE' A
#
# COMPACT_ATOMS: atom_id res chain seq x y z
N MET A 1 11.91 -18.90 -5.44
CA MET A 1 10.63 -18.47 -6.03
C MET A 1 9.96 -17.60 -5.00
N THR A 2 10.04 -16.27 -5.13
CA THR A 2 9.30 -15.34 -4.27
C THR A 2 7.82 -15.57 -4.53
N LYS A 3 7.09 -16.02 -3.51
CA LYS A 3 5.68 -16.39 -3.60
C LYS A 3 4.87 -15.20 -3.12
N ARG A 4 4.35 -14.40 -4.06
CA ARG A 4 3.37 -13.36 -3.76
C ARG A 4 2.03 -14.02 -3.53
N VAL A 5 1.43 -13.80 -2.36
CA VAL A 5 0.09 -14.25 -2.03
C VAL A 5 -0.82 -13.02 -2.15
N ALA A 6 -1.71 -13.01 -3.14
CA ALA A 6 -2.70 -11.94 -3.24
C ALA A 6 -3.55 -11.89 -1.96
N ARG A 7 -3.71 -10.71 -1.39
CA ARG A 7 -4.54 -10.45 -0.21
C ARG A 7 -5.69 -9.52 -0.58
N ASP A 8 -6.68 -9.46 0.30
CA ASP A 8 -7.86 -8.64 0.10
C ASP A 8 -7.68 -7.31 0.84
N PHE A 9 -7.33 -6.27 0.09
CA PHE A 9 -7.18 -4.92 0.62
C PHE A 9 -8.47 -4.40 1.28
N TYR A 10 -9.64 -4.81 0.77
CA TYR A 10 -10.95 -4.37 1.30
C TYR A 10 -11.37 -5.14 2.56
N ALA A 11 -10.61 -6.16 2.97
CA ALA A 11 -10.79 -6.84 4.24
C ALA A 11 -10.22 -6.05 5.44
N ARG A 12 -9.36 -5.05 5.20
CA ARG A 12 -8.85 -4.14 6.25
C ARG A 12 -9.95 -3.23 6.78
N ASP A 13 -9.72 -2.58 7.91
CA ASP A 13 -10.66 -1.58 8.43
C ASP A 13 -10.76 -0.36 7.51
N ALA A 14 -11.94 0.27 7.52
CA ALA A 14 -12.21 1.42 6.64
C ALA A 14 -11.22 2.59 6.86
N GLU A 15 -10.73 2.75 8.09
CA GLU A 15 -9.76 3.78 8.43
C GLU A 15 -8.38 3.50 7.81
N GLU A 16 -7.92 2.24 7.86
CA GLU A 16 -6.67 1.83 7.20
C GLU A 16 -6.79 1.94 5.69
N GLN A 17 -7.89 1.46 5.11
CA GLN A 17 -8.14 1.60 3.66
C GLN A 17 -8.05 3.07 3.25
N GLN A 18 -8.68 3.95 4.02
CA GLN A 18 -8.66 5.38 3.75
C GLN A 18 -7.27 5.98 3.93
N ALA A 19 -6.48 5.51 4.90
CA ALA A 19 -5.10 5.91 5.08
C ALA A 19 -4.25 5.54 3.85
N PHE A 20 -4.34 4.33 3.30
CA PHE A 20 -3.63 4.00 2.07
C PHE A 20 -4.12 4.82 0.88
N LEU A 21 -5.42 5.05 0.75
CA LEU A 21 -6.01 5.82 -0.36
C LEU A 21 -5.74 7.32 -0.31
N THR A 22 -5.34 7.87 0.85
CA THR A 22 -5.14 9.32 1.02
C THR A 22 -3.71 9.66 1.46
N GLN A 23 -3.15 8.91 2.41
CA GLN A 23 -1.85 9.12 3.04
C GLN A 23 -0.74 8.32 2.36
N THR A 24 -0.72 8.29 1.03
CA THR A 24 0.37 7.63 0.29
C THR A 24 1.56 8.56 0.10
N TRP A 25 2.76 8.06 0.38
CA TRP A 25 4.02 8.69 -0.03
C TRP A 25 4.35 8.35 -1.50
N CYS A 26 4.62 9.36 -2.32
CA CYS A 26 5.11 9.14 -3.67
C CYS A 26 6.56 9.63 -3.82
N ASN A 27 7.49 8.73 -4.16
CA ASN A 27 8.90 9.08 -4.40
C ASN A 27 9.11 10.02 -5.61
N ASN A 28 8.17 10.07 -6.55
CA ASN A 28 8.25 10.98 -7.69
C ASN A 28 7.79 12.40 -7.34
N CYS A 29 6.73 12.52 -6.54
CA CYS A 29 6.23 13.82 -6.08
C CYS A 29 6.96 14.34 -4.84
N LEU A 30 7.62 13.45 -4.09
CA LEU A 30 8.30 13.74 -2.81
C LEU A 30 7.35 14.38 -1.78
N GLU A 31 6.09 13.98 -1.82
CA GLU A 31 5.02 14.46 -0.94
C GLU A 31 4.30 13.25 -0.31
N VAL A 32 3.90 13.44 0.95
CA VAL A 32 2.91 12.61 1.66
C VAL A 32 1.51 13.16 1.36
N ASP A 33 0.47 12.37 1.62
CA ASP A 33 -0.95 12.76 1.44
C ASP A 33 -1.43 12.96 -0.01
N LEU A 34 -0.85 12.22 -0.95
CA LEU A 34 -1.28 12.28 -2.36
C LEU A 34 -2.40 11.29 -2.70
N GLY A 35 -2.45 10.20 -1.97
CA GLY A 35 -3.32 9.07 -2.24
C GLY A 35 -2.86 8.17 -3.39
N MET A 36 -3.40 6.96 -3.39
CA MET A 36 -3.20 5.95 -4.43
C MET A 36 -4.53 5.50 -5.05
N THR A 37 -4.50 5.15 -6.32
CA THR A 37 -5.57 4.53 -7.08
C THR A 37 -5.22 3.09 -7.39
N ASP A 38 -6.25 2.23 -7.49
CA ASP A 38 -6.10 0.80 -7.73
C ASP A 38 -5.17 0.10 -6.71
N PRO A 39 -5.46 0.17 -5.40
CA PRO A 39 -4.67 -0.52 -4.38
C PRO A 39 -4.78 -2.04 -4.54
N VAL A 40 -3.64 -2.71 -4.57
CA VAL A 40 -3.48 -4.15 -4.66
C VAL A 40 -2.62 -4.60 -3.49
N GLU A 41 -3.24 -5.31 -2.55
CA GLU A 41 -2.54 -5.89 -1.41
C GLU A 41 -2.01 -7.29 -1.77
N TYR A 42 -0.75 -7.55 -1.42
CA TYR A 42 -0.15 -8.87 -1.51
C TYR A 42 0.88 -9.10 -0.42
N GLU A 43 1.04 -10.34 -0.01
CA GLU A 43 2.08 -10.75 0.93
C GLU A 43 3.24 -11.41 0.19
N GLU A 44 4.46 -10.98 0.49
CA GLU A 44 5.70 -11.54 -0.06
C GLU A 44 6.70 -11.78 1.08
N ASN A 45 7.16 -13.02 1.24
CA ASN A 45 8.11 -13.43 2.29
C ASN A 45 7.64 -13.14 3.74
N GLY A 46 6.32 -13.15 3.97
CA GLY A 46 5.73 -12.84 5.29
C GLY A 46 5.56 -11.34 5.57
N ILE A 47 5.91 -10.48 4.61
CA ILE A 47 5.69 -9.03 4.67
C ILE A 47 4.52 -8.68 3.77
N VAL A 48 3.60 -7.84 4.25
CA VAL A 48 2.45 -7.38 3.47
C VAL A 48 2.83 -6.10 2.74
N PHE A 49 2.49 -6.02 1.46
CA PHE A 49 2.72 -4.87 0.62
C PHE A 49 1.41 -4.43 -0.01
N VAL A 50 1.24 -3.12 -0.16
CA VAL A 50 0.17 -2.50 -0.94
C VAL A 50 0.81 -1.76 -2.10
N GLU A 51 0.53 -2.22 -3.31
CA GLU A 51 0.93 -1.56 -4.55
C GLU A 51 -0.27 -0.80 -5.12
N GLY A 52 -0.05 0.42 -5.58
CA GLY A 52 -1.07 1.23 -6.26
C GLY A 52 -0.43 2.25 -7.19
N HIS A 53 -1.23 3.14 -7.75
CA HIS A 53 -0.77 4.24 -8.60
C HIS A 53 -1.01 5.56 -7.91
N CYS A 54 -0.01 6.44 -7.83
CA CYS A 54 -0.18 7.75 -7.22
C CYS A 54 -1.30 8.53 -7.92
N ALA A 55 -2.29 9.02 -7.17
CA ALA A 55 -3.43 9.74 -7.74
C ALA A 55 -3.03 11.07 -8.43
N ARG A 56 -1.86 11.63 -8.08
CA ARG A 56 -1.34 12.88 -8.66
C ARG A 56 -0.53 12.66 -9.95
N CYS A 57 0.44 11.73 -9.93
CA CYS A 57 1.37 11.56 -11.06
C CYS A 57 1.19 10.25 -11.84
N GLY A 58 0.40 9.30 -11.32
CA GLY A 58 0.18 7.99 -11.94
C GLY A 58 1.34 7.01 -11.82
N THR A 59 2.44 7.38 -11.13
CA THR A 59 3.56 6.47 -10.89
C THR A 59 3.17 5.36 -9.91
N VAL A 60 3.70 4.16 -10.15
CA VAL A 60 3.54 3.02 -9.23
C VAL A 60 4.19 3.34 -7.89
N VAL A 61 3.39 3.23 -6.83
CA VAL A 61 3.77 3.43 -5.44
C VAL A 61 3.54 2.12 -4.70
N VAL A 62 4.53 1.69 -3.93
CA VAL A 62 4.47 0.47 -3.13
C VAL A 62 4.69 0.88 -1.69
N THR A 63 3.75 0.52 -0.83
CA THR A 63 3.81 0.74 0.61
C THR A 63 3.97 -0.61 1.29
N GLU A 64 5.03 -0.74 2.08
CA GLU A 64 5.22 -1.89 2.96
C GLU A 64 4.35 -1.68 4.21
N ILE A 65 3.51 -2.67 4.51
CA ILE A 65 2.75 -2.74 5.76
C ILE A 65 3.55 -3.57 6.72
N ASP A 66 4.12 -2.90 7.71
CA ASP A 66 4.73 -3.54 8.86
C ASP A 66 3.60 -3.92 9.83
N ASP A 67 3.14 -5.17 9.75
CA ASP A 67 2.15 -5.76 10.67
C ASP A 67 2.85 -6.34 11.93
N SER A 68 4.14 -6.06 12.13
CA SER A 68 4.86 -6.46 13.33
C SER A 68 4.32 -5.69 14.54
N GLU A 69 3.29 -6.23 15.17
CA GLU A 69 2.97 -5.95 16.58
C GLU A 69 4.03 -6.57 17.53
N ASP A 70 5.32 -6.54 17.18
CA ASP A 70 6.38 -7.17 17.97
C ASP A 70 7.11 -6.13 18.86
N GLU A 71 6.67 -6.14 20.13
CA GLU A 71 7.23 -5.68 21.42
C GLU A 71 6.74 -4.36 22.07
#